data_AF-A0A3E0TTJ9-F1
#
_entry.id   AF-A0A3E0TTJ9-F1
#
_cell.length_a   1.000
_cell.length_b   1.000
_cell.length_c   1.000
_cell.angle_alpha   90.00
_cell.angle_beta   90.00
_cell.angle_gamma   90.00
#
_symmetry.space_group_name_H-M   'P 1'
#
loop_
_entity.id
_entity.type
_entity.pdbx_description
1 polymer ?
#
loop_
_entity_poly.entity_id
_entity_poly.type
_entity_poly.pdbx_seq_one_letter_code
_entity_poly.pdbx_strand_id
1 'polypeptide(L)'
;MSPKLSAFAEIIAKANDALMAKHQRVDTLMGIIDKALRQQGMAADAITIDAPSLDKKVVFLLADVEPEHVEVAYGNKAGDIFRKARVELTSLDVEQVQEMMEGYFFSH
;
A
#
# COMPACT_ATOMS: atom_id res chain seq x y z
N MET A 1 13.89 7.56 -5.76
CA MET A 1 12.45 7.52 -6.03
C MET A 1 12.10 8.08 -7.41
N SER A 2 11.29 7.37 -8.21
CA SER A 2 10.79 7.84 -9.52
C SER A 2 9.64 8.85 -9.34
N PRO A 3 9.34 9.72 -10.33
CA PRO A 3 8.21 10.66 -10.24
C PRO A 3 6.87 9.96 -9.99
N LYS A 4 6.65 8.82 -10.66
CA LYS A 4 5.47 7.96 -10.49
C LYS A 4 5.34 7.45 -9.06
N LEU A 5 6.42 6.88 -8.50
CA LEU A 5 6.43 6.39 -7.12
C LEU A 5 6.21 7.55 -6.12
N SER A 6 6.78 8.72 -6.39
CA SER A 6 6.58 9.92 -5.56
C SER A 6 5.12 10.36 -5.53
N ALA A 7 4.49 10.52 -6.69
CA ALA A 7 3.10 10.94 -6.79
C ALA A 7 2.17 9.92 -6.10
N PHE A 8 2.42 8.63 -6.31
CA PHE A 8 1.64 7.59 -5.67
C PHE A 8 1.86 7.55 -4.14
N ALA A 9 3.10 7.71 -3.68
CA ALA A 9 3.40 7.81 -2.25
C ALA A 9 2.70 8.98 -1.57
N GLU A 10 2.55 10.13 -2.25
CA GLU A 10 1.78 11.24 -1.71
C GLU A 10 0.29 10.91 -1.54
N ILE A 11 -0.31 10.16 -2.47
CA ILE A 11 -1.70 9.69 -2.36
C ILE A 11 -1.83 8.74 -1.17
N ILE A 12 -0.95 7.74 -1.07
CA ILE A 12 -0.96 6.78 0.03
C ILE A 12 -0.75 7.46 1.38
N ALA A 13 0.19 8.42 1.48
CA ALA A 13 0.45 9.16 2.71
C ALA A 13 -0.78 9.95 3.16
N LYS A 14 -1.44 10.68 2.25
CA LYS A 14 -2.68 11.41 2.54
C LYS A 14 -3.81 10.49 2.97
N ALA A 15 -3.95 9.33 2.34
CA ALA A 15 -4.96 8.34 2.71
C ALA A 15 -4.68 7.75 4.09
N ASN A 16 -3.40 7.53 4.42
CA ASN A 16 -2.98 7.05 5.73
C ASN A 16 -3.24 8.09 6.83
N ASP A 17 -2.95 9.36 6.57
CA ASP A 17 -3.26 10.46 7.48
C ASP A 17 -4.78 10.56 7.72
N ALA A 18 -5.59 10.42 6.66
CA ALA A 18 -7.06 10.43 6.76
C ALA A 18 -7.59 9.23 7.56
N LEU A 19 -7.02 8.04 7.36
CA LEU A 19 -7.31 6.83 8.13
C LEU A 19 -7.01 7.06 9.62
N MET A 20 -5.82 7.54 9.97
CA MET A 20 -5.41 7.79 11.36
C MET A 20 -6.26 8.88 12.02
N ALA A 21 -6.62 9.94 11.28
CA ALA A 21 -7.50 11.00 11.79
C ALA A 21 -8.90 10.46 12.13
N LYS A 22 -9.42 9.52 11.33
CA LYS A 22 -10.73 8.88 11.55
C LYS A 22 -10.68 7.79 12.63
N HIS A 23 -9.57 7.06 12.74
CA HIS A 23 -9.38 5.93 13.65
C HIS A 23 -8.20 6.17 14.60
N GLN A 24 -8.39 7.06 15.59
CA GLN A 24 -7.35 7.52 16.53
C GLN A 24 -6.68 6.43 17.39
N ARG A 25 -7.10 5.17 17.28
CA ARG A 25 -6.58 4.03 18.06
C ARG A 25 -5.70 3.08 17.23
N VAL A 26 -5.49 3.36 15.95
CA VAL A 26 -4.62 2.54 15.08
C VAL A 26 -3.42 3.36 14.66
N ASP A 27 -2.26 2.93 15.13
CA ASP A 27 -0.98 3.41 14.63
C ASP A 27 -0.60 2.63 13.37
N THR A 28 -0.16 3.35 12.35
CA THR A 28 0.30 2.79 11.09
C THR A 28 1.73 3.20 10.81
N LEU A 29 2.49 2.32 10.15
CA LEU A 29 3.82 2.62 9.64
C LEU A 29 3.82 2.53 8.12
N MET A 30 4.17 3.62 7.46
CA MET A 30 4.36 3.66 6.02
C MET A 30 5.82 3.38 5.66
N GLY A 31 6.05 2.45 4.74
CA GLY A 31 7.36 2.12 4.20
C GLY A 31 7.38 2.26 2.68
N ILE A 32 8.45 2.84 2.14
CA ILE A 32 8.70 2.89 0.70
C ILE A 32 9.87 1.95 0.40
N ILE A 33 9.64 0.99 -0.49
CA ILE A 33 10.64 0.05 -0.97
C ILE A 33 11.02 0.49 -2.38
N ASP A 34 12.01 1.39 -2.45
CA ASP A 34 12.65 1.76 -3.71
C ASP A 34 13.90 0.88 -3.92
N LYS A 35 14.15 0.46 -5.16
CA LYS A 35 15.35 -0.28 -5.61
C LYS A 35 15.61 -1.67 -5.01
N ALA A 36 15.19 -1.99 -3.79
CA ALA A 36 15.46 -3.27 -3.14
C ALA A 36 14.84 -4.43 -3.92
N LEU A 37 13.60 -4.27 -4.40
CA LEU A 37 12.97 -5.25 -5.29
C LEU A 37 13.75 -5.44 -6.59
N ARG A 38 14.26 -4.34 -7.15
CA ARG A 38 15.08 -4.35 -8.38
C ARG A 38 16.40 -5.08 -8.17
N GLN A 39 17.04 -4.91 -7.01
CA GLN A 39 18.24 -5.66 -6.62
C GLN A 39 17.97 -7.16 -6.46
N GLN A 40 16.72 -7.54 -6.17
CA GLN A 40 16.27 -8.93 -6.11
C GLN A 40 15.77 -9.48 -7.46
N GLY A 41 15.98 -8.75 -8.56
CA GLY A 41 15.58 -9.17 -9.91
C GLY A 41 14.12 -8.87 -10.26
N MET A 42 13.39 -8.15 -9.40
CA MET A 42 12.02 -7.72 -9.65
C MET A 42 11.99 -6.25 -10.08
N ALA A 43 11.65 -5.98 -11.34
CA ALA A 43 11.51 -4.63 -11.88
C ALA A 43 10.23 -3.95 -11.37
N ALA A 44 10.22 -3.60 -10.09
CA ALA A 44 9.10 -2.96 -9.42
C ALA A 44 9.59 -2.07 -8.27
N ASP A 45 8.71 -1.18 -7.84
CA ASP A 45 8.81 -0.47 -6.57
C ASP A 45 7.57 -0.79 -5.72
N ALA A 46 7.64 -0.61 -4.40
CA ALA A 46 6.48 -0.85 -3.54
C ALA A 46 6.32 0.18 -2.43
N ILE A 47 5.09 0.31 -1.97
CA ILE A 47 4.71 1.08 -0.79
C ILE A 47 3.98 0.14 0.15
N THR A 48 4.28 0.21 1.44
CA THR A 48 3.68 -0.65 2.46
C THR A 48 3.04 0.20 3.54
N ILE A 49 1.90 -0.26 4.07
CA ILE A 49 1.26 0.27 5.26
C ILE A 49 1.11 -0.90 6.24
N ASP A 50 1.82 -0.83 7.35
CA ASP A 50 1.75 -1.79 8.43
C ASP A 50 0.87 -1.22 9.55
N ALA A 51 -0.08 -2.01 10.05
CA ALA A 51 -0.86 -1.72 11.26
C ALA A 51 -0.48 -2.77 12.34
N PRO A 52 0.61 -2.55 13.12
CA PRO A 52 1.18 -3.60 13.96
C PRO A 52 0.24 -4.10 15.06
N SER A 53 -0.60 -3.23 15.61
CA SER A 53 -1.59 -3.59 16.64
C SER A 53 -2.67 -4.55 16.14
N LEU A 54 -2.84 -4.67 14.82
CA LEU A 54 -3.83 -5.53 14.17
C LEU A 54 -3.20 -6.78 13.52
N ASP A 55 -1.86 -6.90 13.54
CA ASP A 55 -1.10 -7.86 12.74
C ASP A 55 -1.51 -7.88 11.25
N LYS A 56 -1.74 -6.67 10.71
CA LYS A 56 -2.17 -6.49 9.31
C LYS A 56 -1.22 -5.57 8.56
N LYS A 57 -1.05 -5.85 7.28
CA LYS A 57 -0.19 -5.14 6.33
C LYS A 57 -0.87 -5.06 4.97
N VAL A 58 -0.74 -3.90 4.32
CA VAL A 58 -1.07 -3.71 2.92
C VAL A 58 0.21 -3.38 2.15
N VAL A 59 0.41 -4.00 1.00
CA VAL A 59 1.52 -3.74 0.09
C VAL A 59 0.95 -3.32 -1.25
N PHE A 60 1.31 -2.14 -1.71
CA PHE A 60 1.02 -1.63 -3.04
C PHE A 60 2.27 -1.77 -3.91
N LEU A 61 2.22 -2.62 -4.92
CA LEU A 61 3.32 -2.93 -5.82
C LEU A 61 3.10 -2.24 -7.17
N LEU A 62 4.11 -1.49 -7.61
CA LEU A 62 4.17 -0.81 -8.89
C LEU A 62 5.18 -1.54 -9.79
N ALA A 63 4.70 -2.46 -10.61
CA ALA A 63 5.53 -3.16 -11.58
C ALA A 63 5.83 -2.28 -12.81
N ASP A 64 7.04 -2.39 -13.35
CA ASP A 64 7.42 -1.67 -14.58
C ASP A 64 6.73 -2.22 -15.83
N VAL A 65 6.44 -3.52 -15.83
CA VAL A 65 5.84 -4.23 -16.97
C VAL A 65 4.38 -3.83 -17.21
N GLU A 66 3.69 -3.36 -16.17
CA GLU A 66 2.27 -3.02 -16.23
C GLU A 66 2.03 -1.69 -15.50
N PRO A 67 2.57 -0.58 -16.04
CA PRO A 67 2.66 0.67 -15.30
C PRO A 67 1.30 1.34 -15.05
N GLU A 68 0.25 0.90 -15.74
CA GLU A 68 -1.12 1.39 -15.56
C GLU A 68 -1.82 0.75 -14.36
N HIS A 69 -1.23 -0.29 -13.75
CA HIS A 69 -1.85 -1.04 -12.67
C HIS A 69 -1.02 -0.99 -11.38
N VAL A 70 -1.72 -1.16 -10.26
CA VAL A 70 -1.16 -1.40 -8.95
C VAL A 70 -1.64 -2.78 -8.49
N GLU A 71 -0.69 -3.64 -8.13
CA GLU A 71 -1.04 -4.86 -7.41
C GLU A 71 -1.09 -4.55 -5.91
N VAL A 72 -2.18 -4.95 -5.27
CA VAL A 72 -2.37 -4.74 -3.83
C VAL A 72 -2.42 -6.09 -3.15
N ALA A 73 -1.48 -6.34 -2.24
CA ALA A 73 -1.48 -7.53 -1.40
C ALA A 73 -1.88 -7.14 0.03
N TYR A 74 -2.79 -7.93 0.59
CA TYR A 74 -3.28 -7.81 1.95
C TYR A 74 -2.79 -9.01 2.74
N GLY A 75 -2.10 -8.76 3.84
CA GLY A 75 -1.33 -9.76 4.55
C GLY A 75 -0.97 -9.34 5.95
N ASN A 76 0.02 -9.99 6.53
CA ASN A 76 0.55 -9.65 7.85
C ASN A 76 2.06 -9.33 7.78
N LYS A 77 2.65 -9.04 8.95
CA LYS A 77 4.09 -8.77 9.05
C LYS A 77 4.95 -10.02 8.85
N ALA A 78 4.40 -11.22 9.07
CA ALA A 78 5.10 -12.48 8.83
C ALA A 78 5.32 -12.78 7.33
N GLY A 79 4.65 -12.02 6.45
CA GLY A 79 4.73 -12.19 5.00
C GLY A 79 3.64 -13.10 4.43
N ASP A 80 2.67 -13.51 5.25
CA ASP A 80 1.49 -14.23 4.76
C ASP A 80 0.64 -13.29 3.92
N ILE A 81 0.15 -13.80 2.78
CA ILE A 81 -0.74 -13.06 1.89
C ILE A 81 -2.11 -13.73 1.94
N PHE A 82 -3.11 -12.99 2.42
CA PHE A 82 -4.49 -13.49 2.54
C PHE A 82 -5.33 -13.13 1.31
N ARG A 83 -5.06 -11.98 0.70
CA ARG A 83 -5.78 -11.50 -0.48
C ARG A 83 -4.86 -10.71 -1.39
N LYS A 84 -5.14 -10.78 -2.69
CA LYS A 84 -4.57 -9.88 -3.68
C LYS A 84 -5.69 -9.19 -4.45
N ALA A 85 -5.42 -7.98 -4.90
CA ALA A 85 -6.25 -7.24 -5.82
C ALA A 85 -5.35 -6.59 -6.88
N ARG A 86 -5.95 -6.26 -8.02
CA ARG A 86 -5.31 -5.49 -9.06
C ARG A 86 -6.24 -4.33 -9.41
N VAL A 87 -5.70 -3.13 -9.40
CA VAL A 87 -6.47 -1.89 -9.57
C VAL A 87 -5.77 -1.02 -10.59
N GLU A 88 -6.53 -0.27 -11.38
CA GLU A 88 -5.96 0.75 -12.26
C GLU A 88 -5.39 1.89 -11.42
N LEU A 89 -4.20 2.37 -11.77
CA LEU A 89 -3.55 3.44 -11.03
C LEU A 89 -4.35 4.75 -11.11
N THR A 90 -5.01 4.98 -12.24
CA THR A 90 -5.84 6.16 -12.51
C THR A 90 -7.12 6.20 -11.68
N SER A 91 -7.59 5.05 -11.19
CA SER A 91 -8.77 4.95 -10.33
C SER A 91 -8.44 5.03 -8.84
N LEU A 92 -7.18 5.25 -8.46
CA LEU A 92 -6.75 5.36 -7.07
C LEU A 92 -6.57 6.82 -6.69
N ASP A 93 -7.56 7.37 -5.99
CA ASP A 93 -7.41 8.61 -5.22
C ASP A 93 -7.23 8.32 -3.71
N VAL A 94 -7.18 9.39 -2.92
CA VAL A 94 -7.01 9.32 -1.47
C VAL A 94 -8.17 8.56 -0.80
N GLU A 95 -9.40 8.77 -1.24
CA GLU A 95 -10.61 8.16 -0.69
C GLU A 95 -10.63 6.66 -0.98
N GLN A 96 -10.39 6.23 -2.24
CA GLN A 96 -10.38 4.80 -2.55
C GLN A 96 -9.26 4.06 -1.82
N VAL A 97 -8.07 4.65 -1.72
CA VAL A 97 -6.97 4.03 -0.94
C VAL A 97 -7.35 3.91 0.53
N GLN A 98 -7.97 4.94 1.10
CA GLN A 98 -8.45 4.89 2.48
C GLN A 98 -9.49 3.78 2.67
N GLU A 99 -10.49 3.69 1.80
CA GLU A 99 -11.53 2.65 1.84
C GLU A 99 -10.93 1.24 1.75
N MET A 100 -9.94 1.05 0.87
CA MET A 100 -9.23 -0.21 0.75
C MET A 100 -8.50 -0.60 2.04
N MET A 101 -7.85 0.37 2.71
CA MET A 101 -7.19 0.13 4.00
C MET A 101 -8.21 -0.15 5.11
N GLU A 102 -9.29 0.63 5.21
CA GLU A 102 -10.34 0.42 6.21
C GLU A 102 -11.01 -0.95 6.06
N GLY A 103 -11.36 -1.31 4.82
CA GLY A 103 -12.01 -2.58 4.51
C GLY A 103 -11.15 -3.79 4.87
N TYR A 104 -9.82 -3.66 4.88
CA TYR A 104 -8.94 -4.74 5.31
C TYR A 104 -8.58 -4.67 6.80
N PHE A 105 -8.17 -3.51 7.31
CA PHE A 105 -7.73 -3.38 8.70
C PHE A 105 -8.85 -3.65 9.71
N PHE A 106 -10.08 -3.25 9.40
CA PHE A 106 -11.22 -3.38 10.32
C PHE A 106 -12.22 -4.48 9.96
N SER A 107 -11.97 -5.26 8.90
CA SER A 107 -12.72 -6.51 8.68
C SER A 107 -12.34 -7.58 9.70
N HIS A 108 -13.33 -8.37 10.11
CA HIS A 108 -13.22 -9.46 11.07
C HIS A 108 -12.94 -10.78 10.36
#